data_AF-A0A5W6DXD3-F1
#
_entry.id   AF-A0A5W6DXD3-F1
#
_cell.length_a   1.000
_cell.length_b   1.000
_cell.length_c   1.000
_cell.angle_alpha   90.00
_cell.angle_beta   90.00
_cell.angle_gamma   90.00
#
_symmetry.space_group_name_H-M   'P 1'
#
loop_
_entity.id
_entity.type
_entity.pdbx_description
1 polymer ?
#
loop_
_entity_poly.entity_id
_entity_poly.type
_entity_poly.pdbx_seq_one_letter_code
_entity_poly.pdbx_strand_id
1 'polypeptide(L)'
;MKARSVRVAGIEIIDSVKTVAFVFTETLLFMVWFSAIVYGLYRVVIVLWDDPLKPQSLMEFLNFIVELYSYVLPSLAVIAVALIAVLSICKILSAIWEGRKQ
;
A
#
# COMPACT_ATOMS: atom_id res chain seq x y z
N MET A 1 2.26 23.26 -30.77
CA MET A 1 1.18 22.44 -30.15
C MET A 1 1.69 21.16 -29.47
N LYS A 2 2.61 20.38 -30.07
CA LYS A 2 3.11 19.09 -29.53
C LYS A 2 3.74 19.15 -28.13
N ALA A 3 4.55 20.17 -27.84
CA ALA A 3 5.20 20.37 -26.53
C ALA A 3 4.23 20.75 -25.38
N ARG A 4 3.02 21.20 -25.70
CA ARG A 4 1.98 21.53 -24.71
C ARG A 4 1.17 20.28 -24.34
N SER A 5 0.82 19.45 -25.34
CA SER A 5 0.13 18.17 -25.13
C SER A 5 0.97 17.18 -24.32
N VAL A 6 2.28 17.09 -24.56
CA VAL A 6 3.19 16.23 -23.76
C VAL A 6 3.30 16.71 -22.31
N ARG A 7 3.24 18.03 -22.06
CA ARG A 7 3.23 18.57 -20.69
C ARG A 7 1.93 18.26 -19.96
N VAL A 8 0.79 18.33 -20.64
CA VAL A 8 -0.52 17.98 -20.06
C VAL A 8 -0.58 16.49 -19.73
N ALA A 9 -0.14 15.61 -20.64
CA ALA A 9 -0.08 14.16 -20.39
C ALA A 9 0.89 13.79 -19.27
N GLY A 10 2.01 14.49 -19.13
CA GLY A 10 2.94 14.30 -18.01
C GLY A 10 2.34 14.69 -16.66
N ILE A 11 1.56 15.78 -16.60
CA ILE A 11 0.88 16.23 -15.38
C ILE A 11 -0.19 15.21 -14.95
N GLU A 12 -0.97 14.68 -15.90
CA GLU A 12 -1.99 13.65 -15.64
C GLU A 12 -1.37 12.34 -15.10
N ILE A 13 -0.22 11.91 -15.63
CA ILE A 13 0.49 10.72 -15.14
C ILE A 13 1.01 10.94 -13.72
N ILE A 14 1.57 12.12 -13.44
CA ILE A 14 2.08 12.45 -12.10
C ILE A 14 0.95 12.47 -11.07
N ASP A 15 -0.20 13.05 -11.42
CA ASP A 15 -1.35 13.11 -10.51
C ASP A 15 -1.92 11.70 -10.25
N SER A 16 -2.04 10.88 -11.30
CA SER A 16 -2.44 9.47 -11.17
C SER A 16 -1.49 8.67 -10.29
N VAL A 17 -0.17 8.77 -10.49
CA VAL A 17 0.83 8.09 -9.65
C VAL A 17 0.75 8.57 -8.20
N LYS A 18 0.49 9.86 -7.97
CA LYS A 18 0.31 10.42 -6.62
C LYS A 18 -0.94 9.87 -5.93
N THR A 19 -2.06 9.75 -6.65
CA THR A 19 -3.27 9.11 -6.15
C THR A 19 -3.04 7.64 -5.80
N VAL A 20 -2.36 6.88 -6.67
CA VAL A 20 -2.07 5.47 -6.40
C VAL A 20 -1.13 5.33 -5.19
N ALA A 21 -0.11 6.18 -5.08
CA ALA A 21 0.78 6.20 -3.92
C ALA A 21 0.02 6.52 -2.62
N PHE A 22 -0.92 7.48 -2.65
CA PHE A 22 -1.76 7.81 -1.51
C PHE A 22 -2.65 6.63 -1.08
N VAL A 23 -3.34 5.99 -2.04
CA VAL A 23 -4.16 4.79 -1.77
C VAL A 23 -3.31 3.65 -1.20
N PHE A 24 -2.09 3.48 -1.71
CA PHE A 24 -1.14 2.49 -1.21
C PHE A 24 -0.75 2.78 0.26
N THR A 25 -0.42 4.03 0.59
CA THR A 25 -0.09 4.43 1.96
C THR A 25 -1.28 4.23 2.92
N GLU A 26 -2.49 4.63 2.52
CA GLU A 26 -3.70 4.41 3.31
C GLU A 26 -3.98 2.92 3.53
N THR A 27 -3.76 2.09 2.52
CA THR A 27 -3.93 0.63 2.63
C THR A 27 -2.94 0.02 3.63
N LEU A 28 -1.68 0.45 3.61
CA LEU A 28 -0.69 0.02 4.59
C LEU A 28 -1.05 0.47 6.01
N LEU A 29 -1.50 1.72 6.16
CA LEU A 29 -1.95 2.24 7.44
C LEU A 29 -3.13 1.42 7.96
N PHE A 30 -4.12 1.14 7.11
CA PHE A 30 -5.25 0.29 7.43
C PHE A 30 -4.81 -1.09 7.88
N MET A 31 -3.89 -1.77 7.20
CA MET A 31 -3.39 -3.08 7.63
C MET A 31 -2.76 -3.03 9.04
N VAL A 32 -1.99 -1.99 9.37
CA VAL A 32 -1.41 -1.88 10.72
C VAL A 32 -2.49 -1.69 11.78
N TRP A 33 -3.42 -0.77 11.55
CA TRP A 33 -4.47 -0.46 12.53
C TRP A 33 -5.53 -1.55 12.64
N PHE A 34 -5.87 -2.21 11.54
CA PHE A 34 -6.88 -3.25 11.49
C PHE A 34 -6.51 -4.43 12.40
N SER A 35 -5.28 -4.94 12.33
CA SER A 35 -4.84 -6.01 13.25
C SER A 35 -4.93 -5.58 14.72
N ALA A 36 -4.54 -4.35 15.04
CA ALA A 36 -4.61 -3.83 16.41
C ALA A 36 -6.06 -3.71 16.91
N ILE A 37 -6.98 -3.23 16.05
CA ILE A 37 -8.41 -3.12 16.36
C ILE A 37 -9.03 -4.50 16.57
N VAL A 38 -8.80 -5.44 15.66
CA VAL A 38 -9.34 -6.81 15.77
C VAL A 38 -8.79 -7.51 17.01
N TYR A 39 -7.49 -7.37 17.30
CA TYR A 39 -6.89 -7.91 18.53
C TYR A 39 -7.46 -7.26 19.79
N GLY A 40 -7.64 -5.93 19.78
CA GLY A 40 -8.24 -5.19 20.90
C GLY A 40 -9.67 -5.67 21.19
N LEU A 41 -10.49 -5.80 20.15
CA LEU A 41 -11.84 -6.36 20.25
C LEU A 41 -11.83 -7.79 20.77
N TYR A 42 -10.95 -8.64 20.24
CA TYR A 42 -10.77 -10.01 20.69
C TYR A 42 -10.47 -10.09 22.19
N ARG A 43 -9.55 -9.23 22.67
CA ARG A 43 -9.20 -9.15 24.10
C ARG A 43 -10.36 -8.65 24.97
N VAL A 44 -11.13 -7.68 24.50
CA VAL A 44 -12.31 -7.18 25.21
C VAL A 44 -13.36 -8.29 25.37
N VAL A 45 -13.63 -9.05 24.31
CA VAL A 45 -14.57 -10.19 24.36
C VAL A 45 -14.11 -11.26 25.34
N ILE A 46 -12.82 -11.63 25.33
CA ILE A 46 -12.28 -12.62 26.28
C ILE A 46 -12.44 -12.14 27.73
N VAL A 47 -12.10 -10.88 28.02
CA VAL A 47 -12.21 -10.31 29.36
C VAL A 47 -13.66 -10.26 29.83
N LEU A 48 -14.60 -9.92 28.94
CA LEU A 48 -16.04 -9.86 29.25
C LEU A 48 -16.66 -11.24 29.48
N TRP A 49 -16.14 -12.28 28.83
CA TRP A 49 -16.66 -13.65 28.93
C TRP A 49 -16.05 -14.45 30.09
N ASP A 50 -15.15 -13.82 30.86
CA ASP A 50 -14.45 -14.41 32.02
C ASP A 50 -13.82 -15.78 31.71
N ASP A 51 -13.34 -15.94 30.47
CA ASP A 51 -12.75 -17.18 29.99
C ASP A 51 -11.22 -17.08 30.05
N PRO A 52 -10.54 -17.72 31.02
CA PRO A 52 -9.10 -17.59 31.25
C PRO A 52 -8.27 -18.40 30.24
N LEU A 53 -8.77 -18.60 29.01
CA LEU A 53 -8.12 -19.39 27.97
C LEU A 53 -6.85 -18.69 27.45
N LYS A 54 -5.76 -18.98 28.17
CA LYS A 54 -4.41 -19.42 27.76
C LYS A 54 -3.87 -18.97 26.39
N PRO A 55 -2.53 -18.83 26.24
CA PRO A 55 -1.82 -18.30 25.06
C PRO A 55 -2.07 -18.99 23.70
N GLN A 56 -2.88 -20.05 23.65
CA GLN A 56 -3.31 -20.75 22.44
C GLN A 56 -4.17 -19.84 21.52
N SER A 57 -4.94 -18.93 22.12
CA SER A 57 -5.72 -17.88 21.46
C SER A 57 -4.91 -16.88 20.63
N LEU A 58 -3.74 -16.49 21.15
CA LEU A 58 -2.88 -15.50 20.50
C LEU A 58 -2.18 -16.10 19.28
N MET A 59 -1.78 -17.37 19.36
CA MET A 59 -1.16 -18.07 18.24
C MET A 59 -2.15 -18.29 17.09
N GLU A 60 -3.40 -18.66 17.39
CA GLU A 60 -4.48 -18.74 16.40
C GLU A 60 -4.81 -17.39 15.79
N PHE A 61 -4.85 -16.33 16.61
CA PHE A 61 -5.04 -14.97 16.12
C PHE A 61 -3.90 -14.53 15.20
N LEU A 62 -2.64 -14.81 15.56
CA LEU A 62 -1.49 -14.50 14.71
C LEU A 62 -1.54 -15.29 13.40
N ASN A 63 -1.88 -16.58 13.45
CA ASN A 63 -2.07 -17.38 12.23
C ASN A 63 -3.17 -16.80 11.34
N PHE A 64 -4.30 -16.38 11.91
CA PHE A 64 -5.37 -15.71 11.18
C PHE A 64 -4.90 -14.41 10.52
N ILE A 65 -4.16 -13.57 11.24
CA ILE A 65 -3.60 -12.32 10.69
C ILE A 65 -2.58 -12.61 9.57
N VAL A 66 -1.70 -13.60 9.77
CA VAL A 66 -0.70 -13.99 8.78
C VAL A 66 -1.37 -14.55 7.52
N GLU A 67 -2.39 -15.41 7.68
CA GLU A 67 -3.16 -15.96 6.58
C GLU A 67 -3.90 -14.85 5.82
N LEU A 68 -4.57 -13.94 6.53
CA LEU A 68 -5.24 -12.79 5.92
C LEU A 68 -4.27 -11.91 5.11
N TYR A 69 -3.08 -11.62 5.65
CA TYR A 69 -2.09 -10.79 4.96
C TYR A 69 -1.28 -11.51 3.90
N SER A 70 -1.24 -12.85 3.92
CA SER A 70 -0.63 -13.64 2.85
C SER A 70 -1.30 -13.39 1.48
N TYR A 71 -2.59 -13.04 1.47
CA TYR A 71 -3.32 -12.72 0.24
C TYR A 71 -3.08 -11.28 -0.24
N VAL A 72 -2.83 -10.34 0.69
CA VAL A 72 -2.79 -8.91 0.39
C VAL A 72 -1.36 -8.41 0.13
N LEU A 73 -0.37 -8.92 0.87
CA LEU A 73 1.03 -8.53 0.73
C LEU A 73 1.62 -8.79 -0.66
N PRO A 74 1.37 -9.92 -1.34
CA PRO A 74 1.90 -10.15 -2.69
C PRO A 74 1.35 -9.14 -3.70
N SER A 75 0.05 -8.84 -3.63
CA SER A 75 -0.59 -7.84 -4.50
C SER A 75 -0.02 -6.44 -4.26
N LEU A 76 0.19 -6.05 -3.00
CA LEU A 76 0.85 -4.79 -2.65
C LEU A 76 2.28 -4.72 -3.18
N ALA A 77 3.05 -5.80 -3.07
CA ALA A 77 4.41 -5.86 -3.59
C ALA A 77 4.45 -5.65 -5.11
N VAL A 78 3.53 -6.27 -5.86
CA VAL A 78 3.41 -6.07 -7.31
C VAL A 78 3.09 -4.61 -7.65
N ILE A 79 2.15 -4.00 -6.94
CA ILE A 79 1.77 -2.59 -7.14
C ILE A 79 2.95 -1.66 -6.84
N ALA A 80 3.68 -1.90 -5.74
CA ALA A 80 4.87 -1.12 -5.38
C ALA A 80 5.96 -1.20 -6.46
N VAL A 81 6.26 -2.40 -6.97
CA VAL A 81 7.23 -2.59 -8.05
C VAL A 81 6.80 -1.87 -9.33
N ALA A 82 5.51 -1.96 -9.69
CA ALA A 82 4.97 -1.27 -10.86
C ALA A 82 5.10 0.26 -10.73
N LEU A 83 4.80 0.83 -9.56
CA LEU A 83 4.96 2.25 -9.29
C LEU A 83 6.43 2.69 -9.41
N ILE A 84 7.36 1.94 -8.84
CA ILE A 84 8.80 2.22 -8.93
C ILE A 84 9.26 2.20 -10.39
N ALA A 85 8.82 1.21 -11.18
CA ALA A 85 9.15 1.10 -12.59
C ALA A 85 8.63 2.30 -13.39
N VAL A 86 7.36 2.68 -13.21
CA VAL A 86 6.75 3.83 -13.89
C VAL A 86 7.48 5.12 -13.55
N LEU A 87 7.74 5.38 -12.27
CA LEU A 87 8.47 6.57 -11.83
C LEU A 87 9.89 6.63 -12.41
N SER A 88 10.57 5.49 -12.48
CA SER A 88 11.92 5.40 -13.04
C SER A 88 11.93 5.69 -14.54
N ILE A 89 10.97 5.15 -15.29
CA ILE A 89 10.80 5.42 -16.73
C ILE A 89 10.48 6.90 -16.97
N CYS A 90 9.57 7.48 -16.18
CA CYS A 90 9.21 8.90 -16.26
C CYS A 90 10.43 9.80 -16.03
N LYS A 91 11.28 9.48 -15.05
CA LYS A 91 12.53 10.21 -14.79
C LYS A 91 13.48 10.18 -15.99
N ILE A 92 13.71 9.00 -16.56
CA ILE A 92 14.60 8.83 -17.73
C ILE A 92 14.07 9.62 -18.93
N LEU A 93 12.77 9.51 -19.22
CA LEU A 93 12.15 10.23 -20.32
C LEU A 93 12.22 11.76 -20.14
N SER A 94 12.06 12.26 -18.91
CA SER A 94 12.21 13.69 -18.60
C SER A 94 13.64 14.17 -18.87
N ALA A 95 14.65 13.43 -18.39
CA ALA A 95 16.06 13.79 -18.57
C ALA A 95 16.47 13.83 -20.05
N ILE A 96 16.04 12.85 -20.85
CA ILE A 96 16.28 12.83 -22.30
C ILE A 96 15.64 14.05 -22.98
N TRP A 97 14.45 14.46 -22.53
CA TRP A 97 13.74 15.58 -23.13
C TRP A 97 14.37 16.93 -22.80
N GLU A 98 14.98 17.08 -21.63
CA GLU A 98 15.74 18.25 -21.23
C GLU A 98 17.07 18.37 -21.98
N GLY A 99 17.78 17.24 -22.16
CA GLY A 99 19.01 17.20 -22.97
C GLY A 99 18.81 17.52 -24.46
N ARG A 100 17.60 17.33 -25.01
CA ARG A 100 17.26 17.72 -26.40
C ARG A 100 16.82 19.18 -26.57
N LYS A 101 16.75 19.95 -25.49
CA LYS A 101 16.45 21.41 -25.55
C LYS A 101 17.70 22.29 -25.51
N GLN A 102 18.87 21.72 -25.20
CA GLN A 102 20.18 22.34 -25.42
C GLN A 102 20.60 22.12 -26.88
#